data_AF-A0A7V0J2S8-F1
#
_entry.id   AF-A0A7V0J2S8-F1
#
_cell.length_a   1.000
_cell.length_b   1.000
_cell.length_c   1.000
_cell.angle_alpha   90.00
_cell.angle_beta   90.00
_cell.angle_gamma   90.00
#
_symmetry.space_group_name_H-M   'P 1'
#
loop_
_entity.id
_entity.type
_entity.pdbx_description
1 polymer ?
#
loop_
_entity_poly.entity_id
_entity_poly.type
_entity_poly.pdbx_seq_one_letter_code
_entity_poly.pdbx_strand_id
1 'polypeptide(L)'
;MSDSPSHERVNDILLGPLERPALRWFSEHMPERMTPDTLTLIGIVGSLMTFGGYWASNASPWFLWLASFGLVVNWFGDSLDGTIARYRHIERPKYGYFVDHAVDGVSETLVALGLGLSPYVSFNVAAVALVGYLLLSIYVYLTTYVRGVFQISYGRFGPTEVRVLIIGFNALLFFGPIPRISTVFGTVGVYDLVIGALAAILIVIFVVSVIREARNLAVEDTGRH
;
A
#
# COMPACT_ATOMS: atom_id res chain seq x y z
N MET A 1 6.23 -29.84 17.92
CA MET A 1 5.53 -28.55 17.63
C MET A 1 6.63 -27.56 17.35
N SER A 2 6.93 -27.34 16.08
CA SER A 2 8.12 -26.61 15.61
C SER A 2 7.93 -25.11 15.79
N ASP A 3 8.96 -24.48 16.35
CA ASP A 3 9.16 -23.05 16.48
C ASP A 3 8.75 -22.30 15.20
N SER A 4 7.93 -21.26 15.35
CA SER A 4 7.68 -20.32 14.25
C SER A 4 9.01 -19.61 13.94
N PRO A 5 9.48 -19.60 12.69
CA PRO A 5 10.71 -18.90 12.34
C PRO A 5 10.53 -17.41 12.66
N SER A 6 11.47 -16.84 13.40
CA SER A 6 11.57 -15.39 13.56
C SER A 6 11.85 -14.81 12.18
N HIS A 7 10.83 -14.22 11.54
CA HIS A 7 11.01 -13.57 10.25
C HIS A 7 11.97 -12.38 10.42
N GLU A 8 13.18 -12.50 9.88
CA GLU A 8 14.17 -11.41 9.87
C GLU A 8 13.69 -10.31 8.91
N ARG A 9 13.19 -9.21 9.50
CA ARG A 9 12.60 -8.09 8.76
C ARG A 9 13.69 -7.12 8.33
N VAL A 10 14.22 -7.28 7.12
CA VAL A 10 15.08 -6.25 6.50
C VAL A 10 14.17 -5.10 6.02
N ASN A 11 14.25 -3.94 6.69
CA ASN A 11 13.38 -2.79 6.41
C ASN A 11 14.22 -1.49 6.24
N ASP A 12 15.03 -1.42 5.18
CA ASP A 12 15.85 -0.24 4.82
C ASP A 12 15.04 0.73 3.92
N ILE A 13 14.06 1.40 4.53
CA ILE A 13 13.16 2.37 3.87
C ILE A 13 13.66 3.81 4.04
N LEU A 14 13.46 4.65 3.02
CA LEU A 14 13.98 6.02 2.94
C LEU A 14 13.55 6.91 4.11
N LEU A 15 12.29 6.81 4.52
CA LEU A 15 11.70 7.58 5.62
C LEU A 15 11.80 6.86 6.97
N GLY A 16 12.40 5.67 7.00
CA GLY A 16 12.61 4.90 8.23
C GLY A 16 13.26 5.68 9.38
N PRO A 17 14.27 6.55 9.15
CA PRO A 17 14.86 7.37 10.20
C PRO A 17 13.91 8.38 10.85
N LEU A 18 12.86 8.82 10.14
CA LEU A 18 11.85 9.76 10.64
C LEU A 18 10.63 9.04 11.21
N GLU A 19 10.20 7.97 10.54
CA GLU A 19 9.05 7.17 10.94
C GLU A 19 9.31 6.43 12.26
N ARG A 20 10.46 5.77 12.42
CA ARG A 20 10.73 4.94 13.59
C ARG A 20 10.70 5.72 14.91
N PRO A 21 11.33 6.91 15.04
CA PRO A 21 11.20 7.72 16.25
C PRO A 21 9.76 8.16 16.52
N ALA A 22 9.02 8.54 15.49
CA ALA A 22 7.61 8.94 15.64
C ALA A 22 6.75 7.77 16.15
N LEU A 23 6.85 6.60 15.52
CA LEU A 23 6.10 5.40 15.93
C LEU A 23 6.46 4.93 17.33
N ARG A 24 7.75 5.03 17.70
CA ARG A 24 8.22 4.72 19.06
C ARG A 24 7.61 5.69 20.08
N TRP A 25 7.66 6.98 19.81
CA TRP A 25 7.07 8.00 20.68
C TRP A 25 5.57 7.76 20.88
N PHE A 26 4.83 7.49 19.80
CA PHE A 26 3.41 7.16 19.89
C PHE A 26 3.19 5.89 20.74
N SER A 27 3.94 4.81 20.49
CA SER A 27 3.79 3.56 21.23
C SER A 27 4.00 3.72 22.73
N GLU A 28 4.97 4.56 23.13
CA GLU A 28 5.29 4.85 24.54
C GLU A 28 4.22 5.71 25.24
N HIS A 29 3.48 6.56 24.51
CA HIS A 29 2.53 7.52 25.09
C HIS A 29 1.05 7.15 24.84
N MET A 30 0.77 6.06 24.14
CA MET A 30 -0.58 5.69 23.75
C MET A 30 -1.33 4.99 24.91
N PRO A 31 -2.59 5.35 25.20
CA PRO A 31 -3.35 4.74 26.28
C PRO A 31 -3.53 3.23 26.07
N GLU A 32 -3.62 2.47 27.16
CA GLU A 32 -3.75 1.01 27.13
C GLU A 32 -4.95 0.51 26.32
N ARG A 33 -6.03 1.32 26.24
CA ARG A 33 -7.24 1.01 25.46
C ARG A 33 -7.00 0.94 23.95
N MET A 34 -5.92 1.55 23.43
CA MET A 34 -5.57 1.39 22.03
C MET A 34 -4.92 0.03 21.81
N THR A 35 -5.69 -0.88 21.24
CA THR A 35 -5.21 -2.21 20.82
C THR A 35 -4.80 -2.18 19.34
N PRO A 36 -3.99 -3.16 18.88
CA PRO A 36 -3.72 -3.33 17.45
C PRO A 36 -5.00 -3.33 16.61
N ASP A 37 -6.04 -4.07 17.02
CA ASP A 37 -7.31 -4.15 16.29
C ASP A 37 -8.02 -2.79 16.18
N THR A 38 -7.89 -1.94 17.21
CA THR A 38 -8.43 -0.57 17.18
C THR A 38 -7.67 0.30 16.19
N LEU A 39 -6.35 0.15 16.12
CA LEU A 39 -5.50 0.87 15.18
C LEU A 39 -5.74 0.42 13.74
N THR A 40 -5.92 -0.88 13.51
CA THR A 40 -6.34 -1.41 12.21
C THR A 40 -7.70 -0.81 11.79
N LEU A 41 -8.66 -0.70 12.71
CA LEU A 41 -9.95 -0.04 12.42
C LEU A 41 -9.78 1.45 12.08
N ILE A 42 -8.90 2.16 12.80
CA ILE A 42 -8.52 3.55 12.45
C ILE A 42 -7.94 3.59 11.04
N GLY A 43 -7.10 2.61 10.68
CA GLY A 43 -6.55 2.41 9.35
C GLY A 43 -7.64 2.36 8.28
N ILE A 44 -8.65 1.51 8.48
CA ILE A 44 -9.82 1.35 7.59
C ILE A 44 -10.61 2.67 7.48
N VAL A 45 -10.84 3.36 8.59
CA VAL A 45 -11.52 4.66 8.59
C VAL A 45 -10.73 5.66 7.75
N GLY A 46 -9.40 5.69 7.86
CA GLY A 46 -8.53 6.49 6.99
C GLY A 46 -8.69 6.16 5.50
N SER A 47 -8.80 4.88 5.15
CA SER A 47 -9.05 4.45 3.76
C SER A 47 -10.42 4.90 3.25
N LEU A 48 -11.47 4.81 4.08
CA LEU A 48 -12.80 5.32 3.77
C LEU A 48 -12.82 6.84 3.60
N MET A 49 -12.07 7.57 4.44
CA MET A 49 -11.89 9.02 4.29
C MET A 49 -11.17 9.35 2.99
N THR A 50 -10.16 8.55 2.61
CA THR A 50 -9.45 8.70 1.34
C THR A 50 -10.39 8.53 0.15
N PHE A 51 -11.15 7.44 0.13
CA PHE A 51 -12.17 7.17 -0.88
C PHE A 51 -13.20 8.31 -0.95
N GLY A 52 -13.75 8.70 0.22
CA GLY A 52 -14.74 9.77 0.31
C GLY A 52 -14.21 11.13 -0.15
N GLY A 53 -12.94 11.43 0.14
CA GLY A 53 -12.26 12.64 -0.34
C GLY A 53 -12.12 12.67 -1.86
N TYR A 54 -11.67 11.58 -2.48
CA TYR A 54 -11.59 11.50 -3.94
C TYR A 54 -12.97 11.50 -4.62
N TRP A 55 -13.96 10.84 -4.03
CA TRP A 55 -15.31 10.88 -4.58
C TRP A 55 -15.92 12.28 -4.48
N ALA A 56 -15.78 12.93 -3.32
CA ALA A 56 -16.26 14.30 -3.09
C ALA A 56 -15.49 15.35 -3.90
N SER A 57 -14.28 15.04 -4.39
CA SER A 57 -13.53 15.98 -5.23
C SER A 57 -14.18 16.29 -6.58
N ASN A 58 -15.20 15.51 -6.97
CA ASN A 58 -16.11 15.87 -8.06
C ASN A 58 -16.88 17.17 -7.80
N ALA A 59 -17.16 17.50 -6.53
CA ALA A 59 -17.83 18.74 -6.14
C ALA A 59 -16.84 19.89 -5.90
N SER A 60 -15.65 19.60 -5.37
CA SER A 60 -14.62 20.62 -5.13
C SER A 60 -13.22 20.02 -4.99
N PRO A 61 -12.17 20.60 -5.61
CA PRO A 61 -10.79 20.14 -5.43
C PRO A 61 -10.32 20.14 -3.96
N TRP A 62 -10.93 20.93 -3.08
CA TRP A 62 -10.58 20.95 -1.65
C TRP A 62 -10.71 19.58 -0.96
N PHE A 63 -11.55 18.69 -1.47
CA PHE A 63 -11.66 17.33 -0.93
C PHE A 63 -10.44 16.44 -1.22
N LEU A 64 -9.51 16.87 -2.08
CA LEU A 64 -8.18 16.24 -2.18
C LEU A 64 -7.41 16.33 -0.85
N TRP A 65 -7.62 17.39 -0.07
CA TRP A 65 -7.02 17.50 1.27
C TRP A 65 -7.67 16.55 2.27
N LEU A 66 -8.98 16.29 2.15
CA LEU A 66 -9.63 15.23 2.91
C LEU A 66 -9.05 13.86 2.52
N ALA A 67 -8.82 13.63 1.22
CA ALA A 67 -8.20 12.39 0.77
C ALA A 67 -6.78 12.22 1.34
N SER A 68 -5.96 13.27 1.26
CA SER A 68 -4.61 13.30 1.86
C SER A 68 -4.62 13.12 3.37
N PHE A 69 -5.58 13.73 4.09
CA PHE A 69 -5.73 13.52 5.52
C PHE A 69 -6.15 12.07 5.83
N GLY A 70 -7.04 11.49 5.04
CA GLY A 70 -7.41 10.08 5.12
C GLY A 70 -6.20 9.15 5.00
N LEU A 71 -5.27 9.44 4.09
CA LEU A 71 -4.01 8.68 3.95
C LEU A 71 -3.12 8.78 5.19
N VAL A 72 -3.07 9.95 5.84
CA VAL A 72 -2.33 10.13 7.11
C VAL A 72 -2.98 9.33 8.23
N VAL A 73 -4.32 9.34 8.33
CA VAL A 73 -5.06 8.53 9.31
C VAL A 73 -4.86 7.04 9.04
N ASN A 74 -4.88 6.63 7.76
CA ASN A 74 -4.61 5.25 7.37
C ASN A 74 -3.20 4.83 7.77
N TRP A 75 -2.18 5.62 7.40
CA TRP A 75 -0.79 5.42 7.80
C TRP A 75 -0.64 5.30 9.32
N PHE A 76 -1.31 6.16 10.08
CA PHE A 76 -1.25 6.14 11.54
C PHE A 76 -1.75 4.81 12.11
N GLY A 77 -2.90 4.32 11.65
CA GLY A 77 -3.44 3.03 12.08
C GLY A 77 -2.55 1.85 11.68
N ASP A 78 -2.25 1.76 10.39
CA ASP A 78 -1.46 0.70 9.76
C ASP A 78 -0.02 0.61 10.31
N SER A 79 0.65 1.74 10.50
CA SER A 79 2.04 1.73 10.98
C SER A 79 2.15 1.48 12.48
N LEU A 80 1.09 1.77 13.25
CA LEU A 80 1.11 1.59 14.71
C LEU A 80 0.55 0.25 15.17
N ASP A 81 -0.30 -0.45 14.42
CA ASP A 81 -0.93 -1.67 14.91
C ASP A 81 0.09 -2.78 15.25
N GLY A 82 1.01 -3.06 14.34
CA GLY A 82 2.11 -4.00 14.55
C GLY A 82 3.18 -3.41 15.47
N THR A 83 3.34 -2.09 15.50
CA THR A 83 4.34 -1.43 16.36
C THR A 83 3.93 -1.49 17.83
N ILE A 84 2.68 -1.21 18.14
CA ILE A 84 2.16 -1.30 19.51
C ILE A 84 2.08 -2.75 19.98
N ALA A 85 1.76 -3.69 19.08
CA ALA A 85 1.76 -5.11 19.39
C ALA A 85 3.15 -5.57 19.86
N ARG A 86 4.22 -5.12 19.18
CA ARG A 86 5.62 -5.40 19.56
C ARG A 86 6.05 -4.67 20.82
N TYR A 87 5.71 -3.38 20.93
CA TYR A 87 6.06 -2.58 22.10
C TYR A 87 5.46 -3.16 23.40
N ARG A 88 4.24 -3.69 23.32
CA ARG A 88 3.52 -4.27 24.48
C ARG A 88 3.72 -5.77 24.64
N HIS A 89 4.48 -6.42 23.77
CA HIS A 89 4.66 -7.88 23.76
C HIS A 89 3.34 -8.69 23.69
N ILE A 90 2.39 -8.23 22.87
CA ILE A 90 1.08 -8.84 22.65
C ILE A 90 0.89 -9.27 21.19
N GLU A 91 1.98 -9.60 20.50
CA GLU A 91 1.97 -9.99 19.09
C GLU A 91 1.14 -11.25 18.86
N ARG A 92 0.29 -11.20 17.83
CA ARG A 92 -0.47 -12.35 17.35
C ARG A 92 0.00 -12.66 15.92
N PRO A 93 1.11 -13.40 15.72
CA PRO A 93 1.79 -13.45 14.42
C PRO A 93 0.90 -13.95 13.28
N LYS A 94 0.09 -14.98 13.50
CA LYS A 94 -0.83 -15.51 12.46
C LYS A 94 -2.03 -14.61 12.21
N TYR A 95 -2.70 -14.19 13.29
CA TYR A 95 -3.90 -13.37 13.21
C TYR A 95 -3.58 -11.97 12.69
N GLY A 96 -2.57 -11.32 13.25
CA GLY A 96 -2.09 -10.01 12.84
C GLY A 96 -1.68 -10.02 11.37
N TYR A 97 -0.86 -10.99 10.94
CA TYR A 97 -0.51 -11.13 9.53
C TYR A 97 -1.74 -11.24 8.62
N PHE A 98 -2.72 -12.08 8.98
CA PHE A 98 -3.92 -12.24 8.15
C PHE A 98 -4.74 -10.94 8.06
N VAL A 99 -4.97 -10.28 9.20
CA VAL A 99 -5.77 -9.06 9.28
C VAL A 99 -5.10 -7.91 8.54
N ASP A 100 -3.80 -7.70 8.77
CA ASP A 100 -2.94 -6.69 8.12
C ASP A 100 -3.10 -6.75 6.59
N HIS A 101 -2.80 -7.90 6.00
CA HIS A 101 -2.87 -8.10 4.55
C HIS A 101 -4.29 -8.06 3.96
N ALA A 102 -5.29 -8.53 4.71
CA ALA A 102 -6.68 -8.45 4.27
C ALA A 102 -7.16 -6.99 4.24
N VAL A 103 -6.78 -6.21 5.26
CA VAL A 103 -7.14 -4.79 5.38
C VAL A 103 -6.35 -3.94 4.40
N ASP A 104 -5.11 -4.27 4.09
CA ASP A 104 -4.33 -3.63 3.02
C ASP A 104 -5.00 -3.76 1.66
N GLY A 105 -5.43 -4.98 1.30
CA GLY A 105 -6.16 -5.21 0.05
C GLY A 105 -7.45 -4.38 -0.05
N VAL A 106 -8.20 -4.26 1.05
CA VAL A 106 -9.40 -3.42 1.12
C VAL A 106 -9.03 -1.93 1.02
N SER A 107 -7.99 -1.50 1.72
CA SER A 107 -7.53 -0.11 1.76
C SER A 107 -7.08 0.37 0.39
N GLU A 108 -6.23 -0.39 -0.29
CA GLU A 108 -5.76 -0.04 -1.63
C GLU A 108 -6.91 -0.06 -2.65
N THR A 109 -7.86 -0.99 -2.51
CA THR A 109 -9.07 -1.01 -3.33
C THR A 109 -9.88 0.29 -3.15
N LEU A 110 -10.07 0.75 -1.91
CA LEU A 110 -10.77 2.01 -1.63
C LEU A 110 -10.04 3.22 -2.21
N VAL A 111 -8.71 3.27 -2.08
CA VAL A 111 -7.89 4.35 -2.65
C VAL A 111 -8.01 4.39 -4.17
N ALA A 112 -7.81 3.25 -4.84
CA ALA A 112 -7.85 3.17 -6.31
C ALA A 112 -9.26 3.43 -6.87
N LEU A 113 -10.31 2.89 -6.25
CA LEU A 113 -11.69 3.17 -6.66
C LEU A 113 -12.04 4.64 -6.44
N GLY A 114 -11.61 5.24 -5.32
CA GLY A 114 -11.81 6.66 -5.06
C GLY A 114 -11.17 7.50 -6.17
N LEU A 115 -9.88 7.23 -6.47
CA LEU A 115 -9.15 7.93 -7.51
C LEU A 115 -9.79 7.77 -8.90
N GLY A 116 -10.23 6.55 -9.25
CA GLY A 116 -10.89 6.26 -10.53
C GLY A 116 -12.30 6.84 -10.68
N LEU A 117 -12.96 7.16 -9.56
CA LEU A 117 -14.25 7.87 -9.52
C LEU A 117 -14.09 9.39 -9.39
N SER A 118 -12.85 9.88 -9.26
CA SER A 118 -12.51 11.30 -9.22
C SER A 118 -12.44 11.89 -10.64
N PRO A 119 -12.45 13.23 -10.81
CA PRO A 119 -12.32 13.85 -12.12
C PRO A 119 -10.89 13.83 -12.69
N TYR A 120 -9.92 13.28 -11.95
CA TYR A 120 -8.48 13.41 -12.25
C TYR A 120 -7.89 12.23 -13.02
N VAL A 121 -8.39 11.01 -12.78
CA VAL A 121 -7.89 9.78 -13.39
C VAL A 121 -9.08 8.94 -13.85
N SER A 122 -8.98 8.40 -15.06
CA SER A 122 -9.97 7.54 -15.67
C SER A 122 -10.11 6.23 -14.89
N PHE A 123 -11.36 5.81 -14.65
CA PHE A 123 -11.66 4.58 -13.91
C PHE A 123 -10.90 3.35 -14.42
N ASN A 124 -10.83 3.17 -15.74
CA ASN A 124 -10.13 2.04 -16.35
C ASN A 124 -8.62 2.02 -15.99
N VAL A 125 -7.99 3.20 -15.95
CA VAL A 125 -6.57 3.32 -15.63
C VAL A 125 -6.32 3.03 -14.15
N ALA A 126 -7.16 3.58 -13.26
CA ALA A 126 -7.09 3.29 -11.83
C ALA A 126 -7.35 1.81 -11.53
N ALA A 127 -8.30 1.18 -12.23
CA ALA A 127 -8.58 -0.25 -12.10
C ALA A 127 -7.40 -1.11 -12.54
N VAL A 128 -6.73 -0.78 -13.65
CA VAL A 128 -5.52 -1.50 -14.10
C VAL A 128 -4.37 -1.32 -13.11
N ALA A 129 -4.21 -0.14 -12.50
CA ALA A 129 -3.24 0.09 -11.43
C ALA A 129 -3.53 -0.77 -10.20
N LEU A 130 -4.80 -0.84 -9.77
CA LEU A 130 -5.24 -1.71 -8.67
C LEU A 130 -4.96 -3.18 -8.97
N VAL A 131 -5.27 -3.65 -10.18
CA VAL A 131 -4.95 -5.03 -10.61
C VAL A 131 -3.45 -5.29 -10.53
N GLY A 132 -2.62 -4.37 -11.00
CA GLY A 132 -1.16 -4.47 -10.91
C GLY A 132 -0.67 -4.61 -9.46
N TYR A 133 -1.20 -3.80 -8.55
CA TYR A 133 -0.89 -3.88 -7.13
C TYR A 133 -1.35 -5.20 -6.50
N LEU A 134 -2.58 -5.64 -6.77
CA LEU A 134 -3.13 -6.88 -6.23
C LEU A 134 -2.36 -8.11 -6.73
N LEU A 135 -1.92 -8.11 -8.00
CA LEU A 135 -1.04 -9.16 -8.53
C LEU A 135 0.28 -9.21 -7.77
N LEU A 136 0.91 -8.05 -7.52
CA LEU A 136 2.14 -8.00 -6.74
C LEU A 136 1.94 -8.47 -5.29
N SER A 137 0.81 -8.12 -4.68
CA SER A 137 0.42 -8.60 -3.35
C SER A 137 0.25 -10.12 -3.33
N ILE A 138 -0.45 -10.70 -4.31
CA ILE A 138 -0.57 -12.16 -4.45
C ILE A 138 0.80 -12.81 -4.60
N TYR A 139 1.69 -12.22 -5.40
CA TYR A 139 3.06 -12.72 -5.53
C TYR A 139 3.78 -12.75 -4.18
N VAL A 140 3.72 -11.67 -3.40
CA VAL A 140 4.28 -11.63 -2.03
C VAL A 140 3.69 -12.73 -1.15
N TYR A 141 2.39 -12.98 -1.23
CA TYR A 141 1.74 -14.03 -0.42
C TYR A 141 2.21 -15.42 -0.81
N LEU A 142 2.31 -15.68 -2.11
CA LEU A 142 2.80 -16.95 -2.64
C LEU A 142 4.26 -17.19 -2.25
N THR A 143 5.13 -16.19 -2.42
CA THR A 143 6.55 -16.32 -2.06
C THR A 143 6.74 -16.53 -0.57
N THR A 144 5.97 -15.81 0.26
CA THR A 144 5.99 -15.99 1.71
C THR A 144 5.58 -17.40 2.12
N TYR A 145 4.54 -17.95 1.47
CA TYR A 145 4.08 -19.31 1.73
C TYR A 145 5.11 -20.36 1.33
N VAL A 146 5.69 -20.27 0.13
CA VAL A 146 6.62 -21.29 -0.38
C VAL A 146 8.03 -21.18 0.18
N ARG A 147 8.50 -19.98 0.53
CA ARG A 147 9.85 -19.74 1.07
C ARG A 147 9.90 -19.73 2.59
N GLY A 148 8.77 -19.49 3.28
CA GLY A 148 8.74 -19.26 4.72
C GLY A 148 9.42 -17.96 5.18
N VAL A 149 9.82 -17.09 4.24
CA VAL A 149 10.42 -15.78 4.50
C VAL A 149 9.52 -14.70 3.93
N PHE A 150 9.06 -13.80 4.78
CA PHE A 150 8.27 -12.64 4.38
C PHE A 150 9.22 -11.54 3.89
N GLN A 151 9.31 -11.35 2.56
CA GLN A 151 10.06 -10.24 1.98
C GLN A 151 9.16 -8.99 1.89
N ILE A 152 9.47 -7.98 2.70
CA ILE A 152 8.62 -6.79 2.89
C ILE A 152 8.88 -5.70 1.84
N SER A 153 10.05 -5.72 1.20
CA SER A 153 10.48 -4.60 0.38
C SER A 153 11.17 -5.08 -0.90
N TYR A 154 10.56 -4.75 -2.04
CA TYR A 154 11.23 -4.75 -3.33
C TYR A 154 11.88 -3.37 -3.54
N GLY A 155 13.13 -3.21 -3.10
CA GLY A 155 13.85 -1.94 -3.14
C GLY A 155 13.74 -1.11 -1.85
N ARG A 156 14.04 0.19 -1.92
CA ARG A 156 14.04 1.14 -0.77
C ARG A 156 12.70 1.87 -0.55
N PHE A 157 11.66 1.51 -1.29
CA PHE A 157 10.32 2.11 -1.20
C PHE A 157 9.40 1.22 -0.38
N GLY A 158 8.89 1.73 0.74
CA GLY A 158 7.88 1.09 1.56
C GLY A 158 6.51 1.76 1.47
N PRO A 159 5.51 1.27 2.23
CA PRO A 159 4.16 1.82 2.24
C PRO A 159 4.13 3.32 2.60
N THR A 160 5.02 3.77 3.47
CA THR A 160 5.09 5.17 3.93
C THR A 160 5.54 6.12 2.83
N GLU A 161 6.57 5.75 2.07
CA GLU A 161 7.01 6.53 0.90
C GLU A 161 5.90 6.63 -0.15
N VAL A 162 5.17 5.54 -0.39
CA VAL A 162 4.06 5.52 -1.35
C VAL A 162 2.96 6.50 -0.91
N ARG A 163 2.56 6.48 0.37
CA ARG A 163 1.54 7.41 0.90
C ARG A 163 1.98 8.87 0.78
N VAL A 164 3.25 9.18 1.08
CA VAL A 164 3.80 10.53 0.90
C VAL A 164 3.78 10.97 -0.56
N LEU A 165 4.13 10.07 -1.49
CA LEU A 165 4.05 10.34 -2.92
C LEU A 165 2.61 10.62 -3.37
N ILE A 166 1.62 9.87 -2.87
CA ILE A 166 0.20 10.10 -3.17
C ILE A 166 -0.26 11.45 -2.60
N ILE A 167 0.14 11.82 -1.38
CA ILE A 167 -0.17 13.14 -0.81
C ILE A 167 0.44 14.26 -1.66
N GLY A 168 1.69 14.09 -2.09
CA GLY A 168 2.36 15.03 -3.01
C GLY A 168 1.64 15.10 -4.37
N PHE A 169 1.16 13.97 -4.87
CA PHE A 169 0.36 13.91 -6.09
C PHE A 169 -0.97 14.66 -5.93
N ASN A 170 -1.67 14.50 -4.80
CA ASN A 170 -2.89 15.26 -4.51
C ASN A 170 -2.63 16.76 -4.44
N ALA A 171 -1.51 17.19 -3.86
CA ALA A 171 -1.12 18.60 -3.89
C ALA A 171 -0.88 19.08 -5.34
N LEU A 172 -0.21 18.27 -6.17
CA LEU A 172 -0.04 18.57 -7.60
C LEU A 172 -1.38 18.67 -8.34
N LEU A 173 -2.34 17.78 -8.06
CA LEU A 173 -3.69 17.82 -8.64
C LEU A 173 -4.48 19.05 -8.20
N PHE A 174 -4.26 19.53 -6.98
CA PHE A 174 -4.96 20.69 -6.42
C PHE A 174 -4.45 22.01 -7.02
N PHE A 175 -3.12 22.17 -7.13
CA PHE A 175 -2.49 23.40 -7.62
C PHE A 175 -2.24 23.40 -9.13
N GLY A 176 -2.18 22.23 -9.76
CA GLY A 176 -1.85 22.06 -11.17
C GLY A 176 -3.07 22.14 -12.09
N PRO A 177 -2.86 22.49 -13.37
CA PRO A 177 -3.91 22.31 -14.38
C PRO A 177 -4.19 20.82 -14.59
N ILE A 178 -5.41 20.46 -15.01
CA ILE A 178 -5.75 19.09 -15.42
C ILE A 178 -5.53 18.98 -16.94
N PRO A 179 -4.30 18.69 -17.41
CA PRO A 179 -3.97 18.84 -18.81
C PRO A 179 -4.50 17.63 -19.57
N ARG A 180 -5.19 17.88 -20.67
CA ARG A 180 -5.72 16.84 -21.56
C ARG A 180 -5.03 16.95 -22.90
N ILE A 181 -4.48 15.84 -23.39
CA ILE A 181 -3.80 15.75 -24.68
C ILE A 181 -4.78 15.10 -25.68
N SER A 182 -5.05 15.78 -26.79
CA SER A 182 -5.80 15.20 -27.90
C SER A 182 -4.87 14.33 -28.72
N THR A 183 -5.17 13.03 -28.80
CA THR A 183 -4.45 12.06 -29.64
C THR A 183 -5.37 11.54 -30.73
N VAL A 184 -4.82 10.82 -31.72
CA VAL A 184 -5.59 10.17 -32.79
C VAL A 184 -6.60 9.16 -32.23
N PHE A 185 -6.35 8.61 -31.05
CA PHE A 185 -7.20 7.61 -30.37
C PHE A 185 -8.15 8.20 -29.33
N GLY A 186 -8.18 9.54 -29.18
CA GLY A 186 -9.04 10.24 -28.22
C GLY A 186 -8.27 11.19 -27.31
N THR A 187 -8.99 11.80 -26.38
CA THR A 187 -8.41 12.72 -25.39
C THR A 187 -7.94 11.94 -24.17
N VAL A 188 -6.66 12.06 -23.82
CA VAL A 188 -6.05 11.36 -22.68
C VAL A 188 -5.61 12.39 -21.64
N GLY A 189 -5.92 12.16 -20.36
CA GLY A 189 -5.41 12.99 -19.27
C GLY A 189 -3.91 12.73 -19.05
N VAL A 190 -3.12 13.77 -18.78
CA VAL A 190 -1.68 13.57 -18.46
C VAL A 190 -1.52 12.66 -17.24
N TYR A 191 -2.41 12.75 -16.27
CA TYR A 191 -2.40 11.91 -15.07
C TYR A 191 -2.74 10.44 -15.37
N ASP A 192 -3.57 10.17 -16.38
CA ASP A 192 -3.81 8.81 -16.87
C ASP A 192 -2.53 8.17 -17.40
N LEU A 193 -1.67 8.95 -18.07
CA LEU A 193 -0.38 8.45 -18.57
C LEU A 193 0.56 8.10 -17.42
N VAL A 194 0.60 8.92 -16.37
CA VAL A 194 1.45 8.68 -15.20
C VAL A 194 1.00 7.43 -14.45
N ILE A 195 -0.29 7.33 -14.11
CA ILE A 195 -0.84 6.17 -13.40
C ILE A 195 -0.79 4.92 -14.28
N GLY A 196 -1.08 5.04 -15.58
CA GLY A 196 -0.97 3.93 -16.53
C GLY A 196 0.46 3.40 -16.67
N ALA A 197 1.47 4.28 -16.69
CA ALA A 197 2.86 3.88 -16.69
C ALA A 197 3.24 3.15 -15.39
N LEU A 198 2.80 3.64 -14.24
CA LEU A 198 2.99 2.96 -12.95
C LEU A 198 2.35 1.57 -12.96
N ALA A 199 1.11 1.46 -13.43
CA ALA A 199 0.41 0.19 -13.55
C ALA A 199 1.17 -0.81 -14.43
N ALA A 200 1.68 -0.36 -15.58
CA ALA A 200 2.49 -1.18 -16.48
C ALA A 200 3.77 -1.65 -15.80
N ILE A 201 4.46 -0.79 -15.05
CA ILE A 201 5.65 -1.14 -14.27
C ILE A 201 5.32 -2.22 -13.24
N LEU A 202 4.24 -2.07 -12.47
CA LEU A 202 3.81 -3.06 -11.47
C LEU A 202 3.55 -4.43 -12.11
N ILE A 203 2.84 -4.46 -13.25
CA ILE A 203 2.55 -5.70 -13.97
C ILE A 203 3.84 -6.34 -14.51
N VAL A 204 4.77 -5.56 -15.07
CA VAL A 204 6.06 -6.08 -15.55
C VAL A 204 6.88 -6.64 -14.40
N ILE A 205 6.94 -5.95 -13.26
CA ILE A 205 7.61 -6.43 -12.05
C ILE A 205 7.00 -7.77 -11.62
N PHE A 206 5.67 -7.87 -11.54
CA PHE A 206 4.99 -9.11 -11.19
C PHE A 206 5.37 -10.26 -12.14
N VAL A 207 5.25 -10.05 -13.47
CA VAL A 207 5.54 -11.09 -14.47
C VAL A 207 6.99 -11.57 -14.37
N VAL A 208 7.94 -10.64 -14.31
CA VAL A 208 9.37 -10.98 -14.20
C VAL A 208 9.66 -11.73 -12.90
N SER A 209 9.11 -11.27 -11.78
CA SER A 209 9.34 -11.87 -10.46
C SER A 209 8.74 -13.27 -10.37
N VAL A 210 7.53 -13.50 -10.88
CA VAL A 210 6.91 -14.83 -10.96
C VAL A 210 7.74 -15.78 -11.83
N ILE A 211 8.17 -15.36 -13.02
CA ILE A 211 8.97 -16.21 -13.92
C ILE A 211 10.30 -16.59 -13.26
N ARG A 212 10.99 -15.65 -12.62
CA ARG A 212 12.25 -15.90 -11.93
C ARG A 212 12.06 -16.87 -10.77
N GLU A 213 11.04 -16.63 -9.95
CA GLU A 213 10.76 -17.46 -8.78
C GLU A 213 10.37 -18.89 -9.17
N ALA A 214 9.50 -19.05 -10.17
CA ALA A 214 9.11 -20.36 -10.68
C ALA A 214 10.31 -21.15 -11.22
N ARG A 215 11.27 -20.49 -11.90
CA ARG A 215 12.51 -21.14 -12.36
C ARG A 215 13.40 -21.57 -11.20
N ASN A 216 13.56 -20.72 -10.19
CA ASN A 216 14.37 -21.02 -9.01
C ASN A 216 13.80 -22.23 -8.26
N LEU A 217 12.50 -22.23 -7.99
CA LEU A 217 11.82 -23.35 -7.32
C LEU A 217 11.90 -24.65 -8.13
N ALA A 218 11.74 -24.58 -9.46
CA ALA A 218 11.88 -25.77 -10.31
C ALA A 218 13.28 -26.38 -10.21
N VAL A 219 14.34 -25.57 -10.22
CA VAL A 219 15.72 -26.05 -10.05
C VAL A 219 15.93 -26.66 -8.66
N GLU A 220 15.42 -26.01 -7.61
CA GLU A 220 15.53 -26.50 -6.23
C GLU A 220 14.84 -27.84 -6.01
N ASP A 221 13.65 -28.04 -6.56
CA ASP A 221 12.92 -29.30 -6.45
C ASP A 221 13.58 -30.41 -7.27
N THR A 222 14.16 -30.08 -8.44
CA THR A 222 14.86 -31.08 -9.27
C THR A 222 16.21 -31.49 -8.67
N GLY A 223 16.88 -30.60 -7.94
CA GLY A 223 18.18 -30.86 -7.29
C GLY A 223 18.09 -31.59 -5.94
N ARG A 224 16.88 -31.86 -5.43
CA ARG A 224 16.62 -32.63 -4.19
C ARG A 224 16.35 -34.12 -4.45
N HIS A 225 16.40 -34.56 -5.71
CA HIS A 225 16.31 -35.96 -6.12
C HIS A 225 17.68 -36.49 -6.54
#